data_AF-A0A973MU87-F1
#
_entry.id   AF-A0A973MU87-F1
#
_cell.length_a   1.000
_cell.length_b   1.000
_cell.length_c   1.000
_cell.angle_alpha   90.00
_cell.angle_beta   90.00
_cell.angle_gamma   90.00
#
_symmetry.space_group_name_H-M   'P 1'
#
loop_
_entity.id
_entity.type
_entity.pdbx_description
1 polymer ?
#
loop_
_entity_poly.entity_id
_entity_poly.type
_entity_poly.pdbx_seq_one_letter_code
_entity_poly.pdbx_strand_id
1 'polypeptide(L)' 'GLDVRADRLEALTATLAGIAAPLHAWYGVRVFTDTAADGAEIPADMETLLAVEERAGRTDPYRGVAALLHLCGVRG' A
#
# COMPACT_ATOMS: atom_id res chain seq x y z
N GLY A 1 16.08 12.65 -0.07
CA GLY A 1 15.12 11.79 -0.79
C GLY A 1 15.30 11.98 -2.28
N LEU A 2 14.92 10.99 -3.09
CA LEU A 2 14.86 11.15 -4.53
C LEU A 2 13.71 12.11 -4.90
N ASP A 3 13.84 12.86 -5.99
CA ASP A 3 12.74 13.68 -6.51
C ASP A 3 11.72 12.77 -7.20
N VAL A 4 10.74 12.32 -6.42
CA VAL A 4 9.70 11.38 -6.85
C VAL A 4 8.32 11.98 -6.59
N ARG A 5 7.38 11.68 -7.50
CA ARG A 5 5.98 12.09 -7.35
C ARG A 5 5.30 11.19 -6.31
N ALA A 6 4.84 11.78 -5.20
CA ALA A 6 4.03 11.10 -4.21
C ALA A 6 2.56 11.05 -4.66
N ASP A 7 2.15 9.94 -5.27
CA ASP A 7 0.76 9.75 -5.66
C ASP A 7 -0.20 9.65 -4.46
N ARG A 8 -1.39 10.22 -4.61
CA ARG A 8 -2.45 10.21 -3.59
C ARG A 8 -3.57 9.28 -4.03
N LEU A 9 -4.15 8.53 -3.08
CA LEU A 9 -5.23 7.59 -3.34
C LEU A 9 -6.38 8.23 -4.14
N GLU A 10 -6.79 9.44 -3.76
CA GLU A 10 -7.87 10.17 -4.45
C GLU A 10 -7.53 10.43 -5.93
N ALA A 11 -6.34 10.94 -6.22
CA ALA A 11 -5.90 11.21 -7.60
C ALA A 11 -5.79 9.94 -8.44
N LEU A 12 -5.27 8.85 -7.86
CA LEU A 12 -5.18 7.55 -8.52
C LEU A 12 -6.58 6.95 -8.77
N THR A 13 -7.49 7.10 -7.82
CA THR A 13 -8.89 6.65 -7.96
C THR A 13 -9.60 7.39 -9.09
N ALA A 14 -9.43 8.71 -9.17
CA ALA A 14 -9.96 9.52 -10.27
C ALA A 14 -9.35 9.11 -11.62
N THR A 15 -8.05 8.81 -11.66
CA THR A 15 -7.36 8.32 -12.86
C THR A 15 -7.96 7.00 -13.35
N LEU A 16 -8.17 6.04 -12.44
CA LEU A 16 -8.79 4.74 -12.73
C LEU A 16 -10.22 4.90 -13.29
N ALA A 17 -11.03 5.76 -12.68
CA ALA A 17 -12.37 6.07 -13.18
C ALA A 17 -12.33 6.70 -14.59
N GLY A 18 -11.38 7.60 -14.86
CA GLY A 18 -11.22 8.26 -16.15
C GLY A 18 -10.90 7.32 -17.32
N ILE A 19 -10.30 6.15 -17.04
CA ILE A 19 -10.03 5.10 -18.04
C ILE A 19 -11.07 3.97 -18.04
N ALA A 20 -12.26 4.27 -17.50
CA ALA A 20 -13.39 3.35 -17.35
C ALA A 20 -13.10 2.12 -16.48
N ALA A 21 -12.06 2.13 -15.64
CA ALA A 21 -11.71 1.02 -14.75
C ALA A 21 -11.87 1.43 -13.28
N PRO A 22 -13.11 1.73 -12.80
CA PRO A 22 -13.32 2.22 -11.45
C PRO A 22 -12.68 1.32 -10.39
N LEU A 23 -12.24 1.94 -9.29
CA LEU A 23 -11.59 1.25 -8.18
C LEU A 23 -12.53 0.21 -7.57
N HIS A 24 -12.07 -1.04 -7.53
CA HIS A 24 -12.76 -2.16 -6.89
C HIS A 24 -12.23 -2.44 -5.48
N ALA A 25 -10.90 -2.46 -5.33
CA ALA A 25 -10.23 -2.69 -4.06
C ALA A 25 -8.89 -1.97 -4.04
N TRP A 26 -8.40 -1.66 -2.84
CA TRP A 26 -7.04 -1.13 -2.66
C TRP A 26 -6.43 -1.61 -1.35
N TYR A 27 -5.11 -1.63 -1.34
CA TYR A 27 -4.31 -2.10 -0.22
C TYR A 27 -3.13 -1.17 0.04
N GLY A 28 -2.82 -0.98 1.32
CA GLY A 28 -1.55 -0.40 1.74
C GLY A 28 -0.46 -1.47 1.67
N VAL A 29 0.72 -1.12 1.18
CA VAL A 29 1.87 -2.01 1.03
C VAL A 29 3.04 -1.45 1.84
N ARG A 30 3.68 -2.31 2.63
CA ARG A 30 4.75 -1.98 3.59
C ARG A 30 4.28 -0.96 4.64
N VAL A 31 3.27 -1.34 5.42
CA VAL A 31 2.71 -0.46 6.46
C VAL A 31 3.70 -0.30 7.62
N PHE A 32 4.43 -1.36 7.97
CA PHE A 32 5.38 -1.34 9.10
C PHE A 32 6.83 -1.37 8.63
N THR A 33 7.13 -2.18 7.62
CA THR A 33 8.50 -2.42 7.13
C THR A 33 9.12 -1.23 6.41
N ASP A 34 8.33 -0.22 6.01
CA ASP A 34 8.90 1.01 5.45
C ASP A 34 9.60 1.89 6.48
N THR A 35 9.24 1.75 7.77
CA THR A 35 9.86 2.53 8.85
C THR A 35 11.10 1.86 9.44
N ALA A 36 11.47 0.67 8.94
CA ALA A 36 12.69 -0.01 9.38
C ALA A 36 13.93 0.74 8.90
N ALA A 37 14.97 0.80 9.73
CA ALA A 37 16.24 1.39 9.33
C ALA A 37 16.91 0.56 8.22
N ASP A 38 17.68 1.24 7.36
CA ASP A 38 18.50 0.56 6.37
C ASP A 38 19.47 -0.43 7.06
N GLY A 39 19.53 -1.65 6.55
CA GLY A 39 20.36 -2.71 7.13
C GLY A 39 19.84 -3.31 8.43
N ALA A 40 18.61 -2.98 8.84
CA ALA A 40 17.96 -3.67 9.95
C ALA A 40 17.95 -5.19 9.73
N GLU A 41 18.23 -5.93 10.80
CA GLU A 41 18.19 -7.39 10.75
C GLU A 41 16.77 -7.86 10.42
N ILE A 42 16.70 -8.90 9.58
CA ILE A 42 15.44 -9.52 9.21
C ILE A 42 14.87 -10.23 10.45
N PRO A 43 13.62 -9.95 10.86
CA PRO A 43 13.02 -10.64 12.00
C PRO A 43 12.99 -12.16 11.79
N ALA A 44 13.33 -12.91 12.84
CA ALA A 44 13.33 -14.38 12.80
C ALA A 44 11.92 -14.95 12.53
N ASP A 45 10.88 -14.30 13.05
CA ASP A 45 9.48 -14.66 12.82
C ASP A 45 8.90 -13.89 11.62
N MET A 46 9.31 -14.32 10.43
CA MET A 46 8.84 -13.74 9.17
C MET A 46 7.35 -13.98 8.92
N GLU A 47 6.80 -15.11 9.38
CA GLU A 47 5.40 -15.46 9.15
C GLU A 47 4.48 -14.48 9.89
N THR A 48 4.76 -14.20 11.16
CA THR A 48 4.00 -13.20 11.91
C THR A 48 4.11 -11.82 11.26
N LEU A 49 5.32 -11.42 10.84
CA LEU A 49 5.52 -10.13 10.15
C LEU A 49 4.65 -10.01 8.90
N LEU A 50 4.64 -11.04 8.05
CA LEU A 50 3.83 -11.05 6.83
C LEU A 50 2.33 -11.02 7.14
N ALA A 51 1.88 -11.79 8.14
CA ALA A 51 0.48 -11.81 8.55
C ALA A 51 0.00 -10.45 9.08
N VAL A 52 0.82 -9.74 9.86
CA VAL A 52 0.45 -8.40 10.34
C VAL A 52 0.49 -7.36 9.23
N GLU A 53 1.45 -7.43 8.31
CA GLU A 53 1.51 -6.56 7.14
C GLU A 53 0.29 -6.75 6.23
N GLU A 54 -0.09 -7.99 5.92
CA GLU A 54 -1.29 -8.28 5.12
C GLU A 54 -2.55 -7.73 5.79
N ARG A 55 -2.72 -7.99 7.09
CA ARG A 55 -3.87 -7.48 7.84
C ARG A 55 -3.91 -5.95 7.83
N ALA A 56 -2.78 -5.31 8.12
CA ALA A 56 -2.68 -3.85 8.15
C ALA A 56 -2.96 -3.24 6.78
N GLY A 57 -2.42 -3.84 5.71
CA GLY A 57 -2.62 -3.41 4.33
C GLY A 57 -4.09 -3.44 3.87
N ARG A 58 -4.96 -4.20 4.55
CA ARG A 58 -6.40 -4.28 4.26
C ARG A 58 -7.27 -3.43 5.20
N THR A 59 -6.72 -2.87 6.27
CA THR A 59 -7.50 -2.34 7.39
C THR A 59 -7.29 -0.83 7.60
N ASP A 60 -8.36 -0.06 7.73
CA ASP A 60 -8.24 1.35 8.16
C ASP A 60 -7.99 1.43 9.66
N PRO A 61 -7.25 2.43 10.15
CA PRO A 61 -6.57 3.48 9.37
C PRO A 61 -5.21 3.04 8.79
N TYR A 62 -4.74 1.83 9.12
CA TYR A 62 -3.38 1.36 8.82
C TYR A 62 -3.02 1.42 7.33
N ARG A 63 -3.90 0.93 6.45
CA ARG A 63 -3.64 0.94 5.00
C ARG A 63 -3.49 2.34 4.40
N GLY A 64 -4.01 3.37 5.08
CA GLY A 64 -3.94 4.77 4.64
C GLY A 64 -2.61 5.47 4.93
N VAL A 65 -1.74 4.89 5.76
CA VAL A 65 -0.40 5.43 6.08
C VAL A 65 0.73 4.65 5.40
N ALA A 66 0.40 3.67 4.58
CA ALA A 66 1.38 2.84 3.88
C ALA A 66 2.23 3.67 2.91
N ALA A 67 3.49 3.27 2.73
CA ALA A 67 4.41 3.93 1.82
C ALA A 67 4.05 3.73 0.35
N LEU A 68 3.41 2.59 0.03
CA LEU A 68 2.98 2.22 -1.31
C LEU A 68 1.50 1.83 -1.30
N LEU A 69 0.84 2.03 -2.44
CA LEU A 69 -0.56 1.67 -2.66
C LEU A 69 -0.67 0.64 -3.79
N HIS A 70 -1.44 -0.42 -3.56
CA HIS A 70 -1.89 -1.34 -4.60
C HIS A 70 -3.36 -1.05 -4.90
N LEU A 71 -3.71 -0.76 -6.15
CA LEU A 71 -5.08 -0.46 -6.57
C LEU A 71 -5.54 -1.47 -7.62
N CYS A 72 -6.73 -2.04 -7.41
CA CYS A 72 -7.38 -2.94 -8.36
C CYS A 72 -8.56 -2.20 -9.01
N GLY A 73 -8.42 -1.80 -10.28
CA GLY A 73 -9.52 -1.30 -11.09
C GLY A 73 -10.17 -2.42 -11.91
N VAL A 74 -11.48 -2.39 -12.10
CA VAL A 74 -12.21 -3.41 -12.88
C VAL A 74 -12.96 -2.79 -14.05
N ARG A 75 -13.03 -3.51 -15.16
CA ARG A 75 -13.87 -3.23 -16.33
C ARG A 75 -14.72 -4.47 -16.60
N GLY A 76 -16.02 -4.26 -16.83
CA GLY A 76 -16.95 -5.31 -17.24
C GLY A 76 -16.66 -5.81 -18.64
#